data_AF-A0A846ZDY6-F1
#
_entry.id   AF-A0A846ZDY6-F1
#
_cell.length_a   1.000
_cell.length_b   1.000
_cell.length_c   1.000
_cell.angle_alpha   90.00
_cell.angle_beta   90.00
_cell.angle_gamma   90.00
#
_symmetry.space_group_name_H-M   'P 1'
#
loop_
_entity.id
_entity.type
_entity.pdbx_description
1 polymer ?
#
loop_
_entity_poly.entity_id
_entity_poly.type
_entity_poly.pdbx_seq_one_letter_code
_entity_poly.pdbx_strand_id
1 'polypeptide(L)'
;MRTRHSIAAALTAALAATSLLAARPAAAGPAALGLDYHCTFPLLGPQPVHVDLTTDVPDSVAVGEVMPGIVVDSVSAVNAESARGLTALYATALEGHALADATLTVPEMPDGLPVAVDSALEKTPIPASGGFTVQGRGTAPDLTFSQAGPGKITIGDLVLTLTPRTDDGGESGLGTFESECTQDPGQNNVLASFDVVDKNEPARYGYMLKGSSTLKASGGTVPLTGGLDTEIKEDAATADLTLDPAKTQLKLFGFLPATADVAFTAEPGTGTYKDGVLTTTSKVTTSFPAFNVFGAIPIGGGDTCRTSAPSDITLTSAAGFDPRQGGDLTGAYELSPLTGCGALTGLLGSAITGPDNPITVTLTPRN
;
A
#
# COMPACT_ATOMS: atom_id res chain seq x y z
N MET A 1 30.21 -53.09 -47.28
CA MET A 1 29.53 -51.79 -47.39
C MET A 1 29.64 -51.07 -46.05
N ARG A 2 30.25 -49.88 -46.07
CA ARG A 2 30.45 -49.00 -44.92
C ARG A 2 29.18 -48.18 -44.72
N THR A 3 28.66 -48.11 -43.50
CA THR A 3 27.73 -47.04 -43.12
C THR A 3 27.96 -46.64 -41.66
N ARG A 4 28.68 -45.54 -41.52
CA ARG A 4 28.92 -44.79 -40.28
C ARG A 4 27.59 -44.20 -39.81
N HIS A 5 27.26 -44.33 -38.53
CA HIS A 5 26.23 -43.50 -37.90
C HIS A 5 26.90 -42.67 -36.81
N SER A 6 26.85 -41.36 -37.02
CA SER A 6 27.49 -40.30 -36.25
C SER A 6 26.73 -40.06 -34.94
N ILE A 7 27.49 -39.87 -33.87
CA ILE A 7 27.03 -39.39 -32.57
C ILE A 7 26.87 -37.86 -32.68
N ALA A 8 25.67 -37.34 -32.46
CA ALA A 8 25.41 -35.91 -32.32
C ALA A 8 25.05 -35.61 -30.86
N ALA A 9 25.94 -34.93 -30.15
CA ALA A 9 25.72 -34.41 -28.81
C ALA A 9 24.90 -33.11 -28.92
N ALA A 10 23.72 -33.09 -28.29
CA ALA A 10 22.92 -31.88 -28.14
C ALA A 10 23.35 -31.15 -26.85
N LEU A 11 24.02 -30.01 -27.02
CA LEU A 11 24.27 -29.03 -25.96
C LEU A 11 23.02 -28.16 -25.81
N THR A 12 22.23 -28.39 -24.77
CA THR A 12 21.15 -27.48 -24.34
C THR A 12 21.74 -26.36 -23.49
N ALA A 13 21.89 -25.17 -24.08
CA ALA A 13 22.14 -23.94 -23.35
C ALA A 13 20.82 -23.46 -22.71
N ALA A 14 20.71 -23.60 -21.39
CA ALA A 14 19.60 -23.02 -20.63
C ALA A 14 19.89 -21.51 -20.42
N LEU A 15 19.17 -20.65 -21.14
CA LEU A 15 19.11 -19.23 -20.82
C LEU A 15 18.30 -19.06 -19.52
N ALA A 16 18.97 -18.67 -18.44
CA ALA A 16 18.32 -18.15 -17.26
C ALA A 16 17.79 -16.73 -17.58
N ALA A 17 16.49 -16.60 -17.79
CA ALA A 17 15.83 -15.31 -17.87
C ALA A 17 15.65 -14.77 -16.44
N THR A 18 16.54 -13.89 -16.01
CA THR A 18 16.36 -13.06 -14.82
C THR A 18 15.24 -12.06 -15.08
N SER A 19 14.05 -12.33 -14.56
CA SER A 19 12.95 -11.38 -14.51
C SER A 19 13.26 -10.30 -13.47
N LEU A 20 13.72 -9.14 -13.93
CA LEU A 20 13.69 -7.91 -13.16
C LEU A 20 12.22 -7.54 -12.90
N LEU A 21 11.73 -7.73 -11.67
CA LEU A 21 10.53 -7.03 -11.21
C LEU A 21 10.92 -5.56 -10.97
N ALA A 22 10.88 -4.76 -12.03
CA ALA A 22 10.75 -3.32 -11.85
C ALA A 22 9.40 -3.08 -11.14
N ALA A 23 9.40 -2.30 -10.06
CA ALA A 23 8.18 -1.77 -9.47
C ALA A 23 7.41 -1.07 -10.59
N ARG A 24 6.26 -1.63 -10.96
CA ARG A 24 5.40 -1.00 -11.97
C ARG A 24 4.96 0.34 -11.36
N PRO A 25 5.05 1.46 -12.10
CA PRO A 25 4.32 2.66 -11.69
C PRO A 25 2.86 2.25 -11.46
N ALA A 26 2.21 2.84 -10.46
CA ALA A 26 0.78 2.62 -10.21
C ALA A 26 0.05 2.78 -11.55
N ALA A 27 -0.31 1.65 -12.16
CA ALA A 27 -0.91 1.63 -13.47
C ALA A 27 -2.34 2.08 -13.27
N ALA A 28 -2.77 3.10 -14.01
CA ALA A 28 -4.15 3.52 -14.00
C ALA A 28 -5.05 2.33 -14.35
N GLY A 29 -6.04 2.07 -13.51
CA GLY A 29 -7.02 1.02 -13.71
C GLY A 29 -8.16 1.53 -14.58
N PRO A 30 -8.75 0.71 -15.46
CA PRO A 30 -9.90 1.12 -16.25
C PRO A 30 -11.10 1.31 -15.33
N ALA A 31 -11.62 2.53 -15.29
CA ALA A 31 -12.88 2.90 -14.64
C ALA A 31 -13.97 3.04 -15.70
N ALA A 32 -15.16 2.51 -15.40
CA ALA A 32 -16.32 2.59 -16.27
C ALA A 32 -17.58 2.91 -15.47
N LEU A 33 -18.43 3.79 -16.03
CA LEU A 33 -19.66 4.24 -15.39
C LEU A 33 -20.74 4.51 -16.44
N GLY A 34 -21.90 3.88 -16.30
CA GLY A 34 -23.08 4.17 -17.13
C GLY A 34 -24.08 5.02 -16.33
N LEU A 35 -24.56 6.11 -16.91
CA LEU A 35 -25.52 7.03 -16.29
C LEU A 35 -26.68 7.34 -17.24
N ASP A 36 -27.89 7.33 -16.69
CA ASP A 36 -29.10 7.72 -17.40
C ASP A 36 -29.44 9.20 -17.12
N TYR A 37 -29.74 9.95 -18.16
CA TYR A 37 -30.07 11.38 -18.10
C TYR A 37 -31.40 11.68 -18.78
N HIS A 38 -32.05 12.77 -18.35
CA HIS A 38 -33.12 13.41 -19.09
C HIS A 38 -32.65 14.75 -19.67
N CYS A 39 -32.37 14.77 -20.98
CA CYS A 39 -31.95 15.95 -21.73
C CYS A 39 -33.17 16.73 -22.23
N THR A 40 -33.23 18.04 -21.97
CA THR A 40 -34.31 18.89 -22.50
C THR A 40 -33.99 19.35 -23.90
N PHE A 41 -34.62 18.74 -24.91
CA PHE A 41 -34.44 19.13 -26.30
C PHE A 41 -35.51 20.13 -26.75
N PRO A 42 -35.13 21.16 -27.55
CA PRO A 42 -36.10 22.08 -28.13
C PRO A 42 -37.22 21.34 -28.85
N LEU A 43 -38.48 21.77 -28.64
CA LEU A 43 -39.70 21.22 -29.22
C LEU A 43 -40.13 19.81 -28.75
N LEU A 44 -39.19 18.95 -28.32
CA LEU A 44 -39.47 17.60 -27.83
C LEU A 44 -39.60 17.50 -26.31
N GLY A 45 -39.02 18.44 -25.57
CA GLY A 45 -38.97 18.38 -24.11
C GLY A 45 -37.94 17.36 -23.60
N PRO A 46 -38.11 16.83 -22.38
CA PRO A 46 -37.16 15.90 -21.75
C PRO A 46 -37.13 14.56 -22.48
N GLN A 47 -35.95 14.11 -22.87
CA GLN A 47 -35.74 12.84 -23.55
C GLN A 47 -34.64 12.03 -22.85
N PRO A 48 -34.81 10.70 -22.72
CA PRO A 48 -33.83 9.85 -22.08
C PRO A 48 -32.57 9.69 -22.94
N VAL A 49 -31.41 9.82 -22.31
CA VAL A 49 -30.08 9.61 -22.91
C VAL A 49 -29.25 8.77 -21.93
N HIS A 50 -28.76 7.63 -22.40
CA HIS A 50 -27.81 6.81 -21.64
C HIS A 50 -26.38 7.18 -22.03
N VAL A 51 -25.50 7.40 -21.07
CA VAL A 51 -24.11 7.77 -21.30
C VAL A 51 -23.20 6.76 -20.60
N ASP A 52 -22.43 6.01 -21.40
CA ASP A 52 -21.32 5.19 -20.91
C ASP A 52 -20.05 6.02 -20.90
N LEU A 53 -19.38 6.08 -19.74
CA LEU A 53 -18.11 6.75 -19.52
C LEU A 53 -17.01 5.71 -19.29
N THR A 54 -15.86 5.88 -19.93
CA THR A 54 -14.67 5.07 -19.71
C THR A 54 -13.45 5.95 -19.55
N THR A 55 -12.59 5.61 -18.59
CA THR A 55 -11.38 6.36 -18.32
C THR A 55 -10.36 5.53 -17.56
N ASP A 56 -9.11 5.98 -17.50
CA ASP A 56 -8.05 5.36 -16.72
C ASP A 56 -7.71 6.25 -15.52
N VAL A 57 -8.02 5.79 -14.30
CA VAL A 57 -7.72 6.50 -13.05
C VAL A 57 -6.71 5.70 -12.22
N PRO A 58 -5.62 6.30 -11.72
CA PRO A 58 -4.70 5.62 -10.83
C PRO A 58 -5.37 5.23 -9.51
N ASP A 59 -5.11 4.01 -9.03
CA ASP A 59 -5.59 3.54 -7.72
C ASP A 59 -4.95 4.33 -6.57
N SER A 60 -3.75 4.88 -6.77
CA SER A 60 -3.03 5.67 -5.76
C SER A 60 -2.17 6.78 -6.37
N VAL A 61 -2.10 7.93 -5.69
CA VAL A 61 -1.26 9.08 -6.03
C VAL A 61 -0.47 9.51 -4.80
N ALA A 62 0.81 9.85 -4.94
CA ALA A 62 1.57 10.33 -3.80
C ALA A 62 1.30 11.82 -3.51
N VAL A 63 1.33 12.22 -2.24
CA VAL A 63 1.32 13.64 -1.85
C VAL A 63 2.47 14.39 -2.57
N GLY A 64 2.14 15.50 -3.22
CA GLY A 64 3.08 16.33 -3.98
C GLY A 64 3.46 15.81 -5.37
N GLU A 65 3.03 14.61 -5.78
CA GLU A 65 3.14 14.14 -7.16
C GLU A 65 1.94 14.63 -7.99
N VAL A 66 2.18 14.91 -9.28
CA VAL A 66 1.13 15.32 -10.20
C VAL A 66 0.33 14.09 -10.64
N MET A 67 -0.98 14.10 -10.37
CA MET A 67 -1.92 13.20 -11.03
C MET A 67 -2.14 13.72 -12.46
N PRO A 68 -1.75 12.95 -13.49
CA PRO A 68 -1.90 13.39 -14.87
C PRO A 68 -3.38 13.57 -15.21
N GLY A 69 -3.65 14.53 -16.09
CA GLY A 69 -4.97 14.79 -16.62
C GLY A 69 -5.62 13.52 -17.17
N ILE A 70 -6.87 13.32 -16.80
CA ILE A 70 -7.62 12.10 -17.06
C ILE A 70 -8.38 12.28 -18.37
N VAL A 71 -8.12 11.41 -19.36
CA VAL A 71 -8.89 11.38 -20.61
C VAL A 71 -10.16 10.58 -20.36
N VAL A 72 -11.31 11.18 -20.64
CA VAL A 72 -12.61 10.55 -20.49
C VAL A 72 -13.23 10.36 -21.87
N ASP A 73 -13.47 9.10 -22.21
CA ASP A 73 -14.21 8.71 -23.41
C ASP A 73 -15.67 8.47 -23.02
N SER A 74 -16.59 8.91 -23.87
CA SER A 74 -18.02 8.75 -23.65
C SER A 74 -18.74 8.20 -24.87
N VAL A 75 -19.77 7.38 -24.64
CA VAL A 75 -20.69 6.89 -25.66
C VAL A 75 -22.11 7.19 -25.20
N SER A 76 -22.79 8.09 -25.91
CA SER A 76 -24.15 8.52 -25.59
C SER A 76 -25.15 7.87 -26.53
N ALA A 77 -26.11 7.11 -26.02
CA ALA A 77 -27.21 6.52 -26.78
C ALA A 77 -28.39 7.49 -26.88
N VAL A 78 -28.67 7.93 -28.11
CA VAL A 78 -29.78 8.83 -28.45
C VAL A 78 -30.98 8.01 -28.94
N ASN A 79 -32.15 8.26 -28.37
CA ASN A 79 -33.35 7.50 -28.70
C ASN A 79 -33.90 7.81 -30.10
N ALA A 80 -34.80 6.94 -30.59
CA ALA A 80 -35.38 7.07 -31.92
C ALA A 80 -36.29 8.31 -32.07
N GLU A 81 -36.86 8.82 -30.99
CA GLU A 81 -37.73 10.01 -31.00
C GLU A 81 -36.92 11.28 -31.24
N SER A 82 -35.79 11.42 -30.56
CA SER A 82 -34.86 12.54 -30.74
C SER A 82 -34.26 12.53 -32.15
N ALA A 83 -33.89 11.36 -32.68
CA ALA A 83 -33.45 11.21 -34.07
C ALA A 83 -34.53 11.65 -35.09
N ARG A 84 -35.80 11.32 -34.83
CA ARG A 84 -36.93 11.77 -35.67
C ARG A 84 -37.12 13.29 -35.61
N GLY A 85 -36.99 13.90 -34.42
CA GLY A 85 -37.08 15.35 -34.29
C GLY A 85 -36.01 16.09 -35.09
N LEU A 86 -34.76 15.60 -35.05
CA LEU A 86 -33.66 16.16 -35.81
C LEU A 86 -33.87 16.00 -37.34
N THR A 87 -34.25 14.81 -37.79
CA THR A 87 -34.50 14.54 -39.22
C THR A 87 -35.71 15.30 -39.77
N ALA A 88 -36.74 15.55 -38.95
CA ALA A 88 -37.89 16.40 -39.33
C ALA A 88 -37.49 17.86 -39.61
N LEU A 89 -36.32 18.28 -39.13
CA LEU A 89 -35.74 19.61 -39.34
C LEU A 89 -34.57 19.57 -40.33
N TYR A 90 -34.54 18.53 -41.17
CA TYR A 90 -33.58 18.30 -42.24
C TYR A 90 -32.13 18.05 -41.78
N ALA A 91 -31.91 17.75 -40.49
CA ALA A 91 -30.58 17.39 -40.00
C ALA A 91 -30.18 15.98 -40.47
N THR A 92 -28.95 15.87 -40.98
CA THR A 92 -28.32 14.61 -41.43
C THR A 92 -27.09 14.23 -40.60
N ALA A 93 -26.51 15.19 -39.86
CA ALA A 93 -25.42 14.93 -38.94
C ALA A 93 -25.57 15.79 -37.67
N LEU A 94 -24.94 15.34 -36.59
CA LEU A 94 -24.85 16.04 -35.32
C LEU A 94 -23.39 16.22 -34.93
N GLU A 95 -23.01 17.41 -34.50
CA GLU A 95 -21.71 17.74 -33.91
C GLU A 95 -21.93 18.71 -32.75
N GLY A 96 -20.97 18.80 -31.82
CA GLY A 96 -21.15 19.64 -30.64
C GLY A 96 -20.14 19.37 -29.54
N HIS A 97 -20.45 19.91 -28.36
CA HIS A 97 -19.68 19.74 -27.13
C HIS A 97 -20.60 19.32 -25.99
N ALA A 98 -20.04 18.60 -25.02
CA ALA A 98 -20.70 18.27 -23.78
C ALA A 98 -19.84 18.77 -22.61
N LEU A 99 -20.38 19.69 -21.82
CA LEU A 99 -19.79 20.15 -20.58
C LEU A 99 -20.34 19.29 -19.44
N ALA A 100 -19.50 18.42 -18.89
CA ALA A 100 -19.86 17.60 -17.74
C ALA A 100 -19.38 18.25 -16.44
N ASP A 101 -20.28 18.37 -15.47
CA ASP A 101 -19.90 18.72 -14.11
C ASP A 101 -19.38 17.46 -13.40
N ALA A 102 -18.21 17.55 -12.79
CA ALA A 102 -17.69 16.53 -11.90
C ALA A 102 -17.35 17.15 -10.54
N THR A 103 -17.45 16.36 -9.48
CA THR A 103 -17.01 16.75 -8.15
C THR A 103 -15.92 15.80 -7.69
N LEU A 104 -14.76 16.38 -7.37
CA LEU A 104 -13.64 15.69 -6.76
C LEU A 104 -13.66 15.93 -5.24
N THR A 105 -13.84 14.88 -4.46
CA THR A 105 -13.74 14.94 -3.00
C THR A 105 -12.41 14.33 -2.55
N VAL A 106 -11.64 15.09 -1.78
CA VAL A 106 -10.35 14.68 -1.18
C VAL A 106 -10.24 15.25 0.24
N PRO A 107 -9.33 14.76 1.10
CA PRO A 107 -9.26 15.17 2.50
C PRO A 107 -9.10 16.68 2.73
N GLU A 108 -8.33 17.34 1.85
CA GLU A 108 -8.10 18.79 1.87
C GLU A 108 -9.29 19.63 1.35
N MET A 109 -10.22 19.00 0.64
CA MET A 109 -11.45 19.62 0.10
C MET A 109 -12.65 18.70 0.37
N PRO A 110 -13.08 18.59 1.66
CA PRO A 110 -14.14 17.68 2.06
C PRO A 110 -15.51 18.05 1.47
N ASP A 111 -15.72 19.33 1.16
CA ASP A 111 -16.95 19.85 0.55
C ASP A 111 -17.00 19.61 -0.98
N GLY A 112 -15.91 19.11 -1.58
CA GLY A 112 -15.79 18.84 -3.01
C GLY A 112 -15.26 20.01 -3.84
N LEU A 113 -14.33 19.71 -4.75
CA LEU A 113 -13.86 20.61 -5.79
C LEU A 113 -14.70 20.38 -7.07
N PRO A 114 -15.44 21.39 -7.56
CA PRO A 114 -16.07 21.29 -8.87
C PRO A 114 -15.01 21.29 -9.98
N VAL A 115 -15.12 20.33 -10.88
CA VAL A 115 -14.27 20.17 -12.06
C VAL A 115 -15.18 20.08 -13.27
N ALA A 116 -15.06 21.04 -14.19
CA ALA A 116 -15.80 21.03 -15.44
C ALA A 116 -14.95 20.38 -16.54
N VAL A 117 -15.53 19.42 -17.26
CA VAL A 117 -14.85 18.71 -18.35
C VAL A 117 -15.58 18.99 -19.65
N ASP A 118 -14.96 19.78 -20.54
CA ASP A 118 -15.45 19.97 -21.90
C ASP A 118 -15.05 18.77 -22.77
N SER A 119 -16.06 18.13 -23.36
CA SER A 119 -15.89 16.94 -24.19
C SER A 119 -16.36 17.25 -25.61
N ALA A 120 -15.45 17.14 -26.58
CA ALA A 120 -15.81 17.29 -27.98
C ALA A 120 -16.60 16.05 -28.44
N LEU A 121 -17.73 16.28 -29.10
CA LEU A 121 -18.55 15.21 -29.67
C LEU A 121 -18.14 14.95 -31.11
N GLU A 122 -17.91 13.68 -31.45
CA GLU A 122 -17.62 13.27 -32.81
C GLU A 122 -18.81 13.54 -33.73
N LYS A 123 -18.52 14.07 -34.92
CA LYS A 123 -19.53 14.29 -35.94
C LYS A 123 -20.18 12.97 -36.33
N THR A 124 -21.46 12.84 -36.01
CA THR A 124 -22.18 11.58 -36.09
C THR A 124 -23.32 11.68 -37.11
N PRO A 125 -23.46 10.75 -38.07
CA PRO A 125 -24.58 10.74 -39.00
C PRO A 125 -25.87 10.35 -38.28
N ILE A 126 -26.96 11.05 -38.57
CA ILE A 126 -28.27 10.77 -38.00
C ILE A 126 -28.99 9.77 -38.92
N PRO A 127 -29.43 8.60 -38.41
CA PRO A 127 -30.12 7.62 -39.24
C PRO A 127 -31.53 8.09 -39.60
N ALA A 128 -32.03 7.63 -40.76
CA ALA A 128 -33.40 7.92 -41.19
C ALA A 128 -34.48 7.35 -40.25
N SER A 129 -34.13 6.35 -39.44
CA SER A 129 -35.01 5.74 -38.44
C SER A 129 -34.20 5.04 -37.35
N GLY A 130 -34.74 4.96 -36.14
CA GLY A 130 -34.08 4.32 -35.00
C GLY A 130 -33.23 5.28 -34.18
N GLY A 131 -32.67 4.78 -33.08
CA GLY A 131 -31.70 5.53 -32.28
C GLY A 131 -30.28 5.44 -32.87
N PHE A 132 -29.36 6.18 -32.29
CA PHE A 132 -27.94 6.20 -32.69
C PHE A 132 -27.04 6.52 -31.50
N THR A 133 -25.73 6.35 -31.67
CA THR A 133 -24.72 6.61 -30.63
C THR A 133 -23.82 7.76 -31.04
N VAL A 134 -23.53 8.67 -30.11
CA VAL A 134 -22.58 9.77 -30.27
C VAL A 134 -21.38 9.51 -29.37
N GLN A 135 -20.18 9.58 -29.94
CA GLN A 135 -18.94 9.46 -29.17
C GLN A 135 -18.46 10.82 -28.73
N GLY A 136 -17.95 10.92 -27.51
CA GLY A 136 -17.33 12.12 -26.97
C GLY A 136 -15.96 11.81 -26.36
N ARG A 137 -15.08 12.82 -26.38
CA ARG A 137 -13.80 12.75 -25.68
C ARG A 137 -13.49 14.08 -24.99
N GLY A 138 -13.24 14.01 -23.69
CA GLY A 138 -12.86 15.14 -22.85
C GLY A 138 -11.55 14.89 -22.11
N THR A 139 -10.96 15.94 -21.53
CA THR A 139 -9.77 15.83 -20.70
C THR A 139 -9.92 16.66 -19.44
N ALA A 140 -9.81 16.02 -18.29
CA ALA A 140 -9.73 16.68 -17.00
C ALA A 140 -8.32 17.25 -16.77
N PRO A 141 -8.17 18.34 -16.00
CA PRO A 141 -6.88 18.96 -15.75
C PRO A 141 -5.96 18.10 -14.89
N ASP A 142 -4.66 18.38 -14.95
CA ASP A 142 -3.68 17.85 -14.00
C ASP A 142 -3.98 18.36 -12.59
N LEU A 143 -3.84 17.48 -11.60
CA LEU A 143 -4.10 17.80 -10.19
C LEU A 143 -2.92 17.41 -9.32
N THR A 144 -2.78 18.08 -8.18
CA THR A 144 -1.76 17.75 -7.17
C THR A 144 -2.40 17.86 -5.80
N PHE A 145 -2.07 16.92 -4.93
CA PHE A 145 -2.66 16.81 -3.59
C PHE A 145 -1.61 17.07 -2.52
N SER A 146 -2.04 17.71 -1.43
CA SER A 146 -1.20 18.07 -0.28
C SER A 146 -1.47 17.25 0.99
N GLN A 147 -2.61 16.56 1.05
CA GLN A 147 -3.02 15.73 2.19
C GLN A 147 -3.32 14.30 1.77
N ALA A 148 -2.81 13.34 2.54
CA ALA A 148 -3.11 11.92 2.35
C ALA A 148 -4.52 11.55 2.80
N GLY A 149 -5.08 10.53 2.15
CA GLY A 149 -6.40 9.96 2.43
C GLY A 149 -7.20 9.65 1.16
N PRO A 150 -8.45 9.20 1.30
CA PRO A 150 -9.25 8.73 0.17
C PRO A 150 -9.73 9.89 -0.72
N GLY A 151 -9.59 9.70 -2.03
CA GLY A 151 -10.11 10.55 -3.10
C GLY A 151 -11.27 9.88 -3.83
N LYS A 152 -12.25 10.68 -4.26
CA LYS A 152 -13.45 10.20 -4.97
C LYS A 152 -13.86 11.17 -6.07
N ILE A 153 -14.12 10.63 -7.27
CA ILE A 153 -14.63 11.37 -8.42
C ILE A 153 -16.09 11.00 -8.63
N THR A 154 -16.97 11.99 -8.59
CA THR A 154 -18.41 11.84 -8.87
C THR A 154 -18.80 12.67 -10.07
N ILE A 155 -19.68 12.14 -10.91
CA ILE A 155 -20.21 12.82 -12.09
C ILE A 155 -21.55 13.47 -11.72
N GLY A 156 -21.75 14.69 -12.20
CA GLY A 156 -22.93 15.52 -12.01
C GLY A 156 -23.74 15.68 -13.29
N ASP A 157 -24.54 16.74 -13.33
CA ASP A 157 -25.33 17.08 -14.50
C ASP A 157 -24.44 17.48 -15.68
N LEU A 158 -25.05 17.60 -16.86
CA LEU A 158 -24.33 17.95 -18.07
C LEU A 158 -25.10 19.00 -18.86
N VAL A 159 -24.35 19.80 -19.62
CA VAL A 159 -24.89 20.75 -20.58
C VAL A 159 -24.32 20.42 -21.95
N LEU A 160 -25.20 20.13 -22.91
CA LEU A 160 -24.82 19.89 -24.29
C LEU A 160 -24.93 21.17 -25.09
N THR A 161 -23.95 21.47 -25.93
CA THR A 161 -24.04 22.48 -27.00
C THR A 161 -24.01 21.75 -28.33
N LEU A 162 -25.16 21.64 -29.00
CA LEU A 162 -25.35 20.80 -30.18
C LEU A 162 -25.65 21.63 -31.41
N THR A 163 -25.06 21.24 -32.54
CA THR A 163 -25.30 21.85 -33.86
C THR A 163 -25.69 20.76 -34.86
N PRO A 164 -26.99 20.54 -35.11
CA PRO A 164 -27.44 19.65 -36.16
C PRO A 164 -27.18 20.27 -37.53
N ARG A 165 -26.63 19.49 -38.45
CA ARG A 165 -26.21 19.92 -39.79
C ARG A 165 -27.08 19.33 -40.88
N THR A 166 -27.37 20.11 -41.92
CA THR A 166 -28.00 19.66 -43.17
C THR A 166 -27.02 18.95 -44.08
N ASP A 167 -27.51 18.37 -45.17
CA ASP A 167 -26.71 17.62 -46.16
C ASP A 167 -25.68 18.49 -46.90
N ASP A 168 -25.97 19.77 -47.09
CA ASP A 168 -25.05 20.78 -47.62
C ASP A 168 -23.99 21.28 -46.60
N GLY A 169 -24.03 20.77 -45.36
CA GLY A 169 -23.14 21.14 -44.27
C GLY A 169 -23.53 22.43 -43.53
N GLY A 170 -24.63 23.07 -43.91
CA GLY A 170 -25.23 24.20 -43.20
C GLY A 170 -25.83 23.80 -41.84
N GLU A 171 -26.27 24.80 -41.07
CA GLU A 171 -27.08 24.53 -39.87
C GLU A 171 -28.50 24.10 -40.27
N SER A 172 -29.05 23.14 -39.53
CA SER A 172 -30.47 22.80 -39.61
C SER A 172 -31.37 23.97 -39.17
N GLY A 173 -32.68 23.83 -39.36
CA GLY A 173 -33.65 24.83 -38.90
C GLY A 173 -33.65 25.09 -37.38
N LEU A 174 -32.96 24.27 -36.58
CA LEU A 174 -32.75 24.51 -35.14
C LEU A 174 -31.58 25.45 -34.83
N GLY A 175 -30.62 25.60 -35.75
CA GLY A 175 -29.34 26.21 -35.43
C GLY A 175 -28.57 25.45 -34.36
N THR A 176 -27.58 26.12 -33.75
CA THR A 176 -26.91 25.63 -32.54
C THR A 176 -27.78 25.89 -31.31
N PHE A 177 -27.93 24.89 -30.44
CA PHE A 177 -28.71 25.00 -29.21
C PHE A 177 -28.02 24.36 -28.01
N GLU A 178 -28.44 24.78 -26.83
CA GLU A 178 -28.03 24.16 -25.56
C GLU A 178 -29.12 23.22 -25.04
N SER A 179 -28.71 22.11 -24.44
CA SER A 179 -29.58 21.16 -23.77
C SER A 179 -29.03 20.83 -22.40
N GLU A 180 -29.79 21.20 -21.38
CA GLU A 180 -29.53 20.77 -20.00
C GLU A 180 -29.98 19.32 -19.85
N CYS A 181 -29.10 18.47 -19.33
CA CYS A 181 -29.46 17.11 -18.96
C CYS A 181 -29.20 16.84 -17.49
N THR A 182 -30.25 16.38 -16.82
CA THR A 182 -30.22 16.04 -15.41
C THR A 182 -30.14 14.53 -15.24
N GLN A 183 -29.36 14.08 -14.26
CA GLN A 183 -29.28 12.64 -13.95
C GLN A 183 -30.59 12.11 -13.38
N ASP A 184 -30.91 10.86 -13.72
CA ASP A 184 -31.96 10.12 -13.02
C ASP A 184 -31.63 9.97 -11.53
N PRO A 185 -32.62 10.08 -10.63
CA PRO A 185 -32.38 10.01 -9.20
C PRO A 185 -32.03 8.58 -8.75
N GLY A 186 -31.07 8.47 -7.83
CA GLY A 186 -30.80 7.23 -7.09
C GLY A 186 -29.79 6.27 -7.75
N GLN A 187 -29.19 6.64 -8.88
CA GLN A 187 -28.08 5.91 -9.48
C GLN A 187 -26.75 6.22 -8.77
N ASN A 188 -25.80 5.28 -8.87
CA ASN A 188 -24.45 5.50 -8.38
C ASN A 188 -23.69 6.35 -9.40
N ASN A 189 -23.27 7.56 -9.03
CA ASN A 189 -22.55 8.48 -9.90
C ASN A 189 -21.04 8.55 -9.60
N VAL A 190 -20.50 7.60 -8.84
CA VAL A 190 -19.06 7.52 -8.57
C VAL A 190 -18.35 6.88 -9.75
N LEU A 191 -17.51 7.66 -10.45
CA LEU A 191 -16.70 7.17 -11.57
C LEU A 191 -15.48 6.39 -11.08
N ALA A 192 -14.77 6.92 -10.08
CA ALA A 192 -13.58 6.30 -9.54
C ALA A 192 -13.35 6.69 -8.07
N SER A 193 -12.62 5.84 -7.36
CA SER A 193 -12.05 6.12 -6.04
C SER A 193 -10.57 5.77 -6.06
N PHE A 194 -9.75 6.54 -5.37
CA PHE A 194 -8.29 6.38 -5.33
C PHE A 194 -7.76 6.81 -3.96
N ASP A 195 -6.51 6.46 -3.63
CA ASP A 195 -5.87 6.87 -2.39
C ASP A 195 -4.75 7.89 -2.63
N VAL A 196 -4.79 9.01 -1.92
CA VAL A 196 -3.63 9.91 -1.80
C VAL A 196 -2.75 9.38 -0.67
N VAL A 197 -1.52 8.97 -0.99
CA VAL A 197 -0.59 8.38 -0.02
C VAL A 197 0.55 9.32 0.29
N ASP A 198 0.84 9.55 1.58
CA ASP A 198 2.07 10.24 1.97
C ASP A 198 3.21 9.21 2.05
N LYS A 199 4.11 9.22 1.05
CA LYS A 199 5.32 8.38 1.07
C LYS A 199 6.37 8.87 2.08
N ASN A 200 6.23 10.11 2.58
CA ASN A 200 7.18 10.75 3.49
C ASN A 200 6.78 10.63 4.96
N GLU A 201 5.53 10.24 5.24
CA GLU A 201 5.08 9.99 6.60
C GLU A 201 5.65 8.66 7.10
N PRO A 202 6.33 8.66 8.26
CA PRO A 202 6.81 7.41 8.83
C PRO A 202 5.66 6.47 9.20
N ALA A 203 5.69 5.25 8.68
CA ALA A 203 4.73 4.22 9.03
C ALA A 203 5.10 3.60 10.38
N ARG A 204 4.18 3.63 11.34
CA ARG A 204 4.38 3.11 12.70
C ARG A 204 3.72 1.75 12.86
N TYR A 205 4.46 0.82 13.44
CA TYR A 205 3.99 -0.53 13.74
C TYR A 205 4.36 -0.90 15.17
N GLY A 206 3.38 -1.41 15.91
CA GLY A 206 3.58 -1.94 17.26
C GLY A 206 3.33 -3.44 17.29
N TYR A 207 4.20 -4.19 17.95
CA TYR A 207 4.12 -5.64 18.04
C TYR A 207 4.20 -6.15 19.48
N MET A 208 3.50 -7.24 19.76
CA MET A 208 3.85 -8.15 20.83
C MET A 208 5.02 -9.01 20.37
N LEU A 209 5.99 -9.22 21.25
CA LEU A 209 7.16 -10.04 21.00
C LEU A 209 7.10 -11.29 21.87
N LYS A 210 7.33 -12.46 21.27
CA LYS A 210 7.48 -13.73 21.99
C LYS A 210 8.58 -14.56 21.36
N GLY A 211 9.45 -15.15 22.17
CA GLY A 211 10.56 -15.94 21.66
C GLY A 211 11.42 -16.56 22.74
N SER A 212 12.66 -16.86 22.38
CA SER A 212 13.67 -17.33 23.33
C SER A 212 15.09 -17.02 22.85
N SER A 213 16.02 -16.98 23.81
CA SER A 213 17.46 -16.95 23.58
C SER A 213 18.13 -18.14 24.26
N THR A 214 19.19 -18.68 23.67
CA THR A 214 20.02 -19.71 24.32
C THR A 214 21.37 -19.13 24.74
N LEU A 215 21.70 -19.22 26.02
CA LEU A 215 23.01 -18.90 26.55
C LEU A 215 23.96 -20.06 26.28
N LYS A 216 24.78 -19.95 25.24
CA LYS A 216 25.65 -21.06 24.78
C LYS A 216 26.57 -21.61 25.86
N ALA A 217 27.15 -20.74 26.68
CA ALA A 217 28.12 -21.13 27.71
C ALA A 217 27.51 -22.06 28.78
N SER A 218 26.23 -21.87 29.12
CA SER A 218 25.55 -22.63 30.17
C SER A 218 24.52 -23.64 29.65
N GLY A 219 24.18 -23.55 28.36
CA GLY A 219 23.06 -24.27 27.75
C GLY A 219 21.68 -23.86 28.27
N GLY A 220 21.58 -22.73 28.99
CA GLY A 220 20.31 -22.23 29.51
C GLY A 220 19.49 -21.53 28.44
N THR A 221 18.17 -21.70 28.48
CA THR A 221 17.24 -21.01 27.56
C THR A 221 16.47 -19.94 28.32
N VAL A 222 16.56 -18.70 27.86
CA VAL A 222 15.86 -17.54 28.40
C VAL A 222 14.59 -17.34 27.57
N PRO A 223 13.38 -17.53 28.14
CA PRO A 223 12.15 -17.16 27.44
C PRO A 223 12.08 -15.64 27.32
N LEU A 224 11.63 -15.15 26.17
CA LEU A 224 11.50 -13.71 25.89
C LEU A 224 10.04 -13.37 25.63
N THR A 225 9.55 -12.35 26.34
CA THR A 225 8.26 -11.68 26.06
C THR A 225 8.47 -10.18 26.11
N GLY A 226 7.58 -9.44 25.47
CA GLY A 226 7.56 -7.98 25.55
C GLY A 226 6.92 -7.37 24.31
N GLY A 227 7.54 -6.32 23.78
CA GLY A 227 7.07 -5.64 22.58
C GLY A 227 8.18 -5.00 21.78
N LEU A 228 7.83 -4.66 20.53
CA LEU A 228 8.69 -3.89 19.64
C LEU A 228 7.81 -2.83 18.98
N ASP A 229 8.19 -1.57 19.12
CA ASP A 229 7.61 -0.48 18.36
C ASP A 229 8.62 -0.02 17.32
N THR A 230 8.18 0.09 16.06
CA THR A 230 9.06 0.45 14.94
C THR A 230 8.40 1.54 14.10
N GLU A 231 9.22 2.49 13.69
CA GLU A 231 8.86 3.51 12.73
C GLU A 231 9.68 3.27 11.46
N ILE A 232 9.02 3.12 10.31
CA ILE A 232 9.66 2.85 9.02
C ILE A 232 9.44 4.06 8.11
N LYS A 233 10.53 4.60 7.57
CA LYS A 233 10.53 5.67 6.58
C LYS A 233 11.51 5.33 5.46
N GLU A 234 10.99 5.10 4.26
CA GLU A 234 11.76 4.56 3.14
C GLU A 234 12.50 3.27 3.55
N ASP A 235 13.84 3.25 3.41
CA ASP A 235 14.68 2.12 3.79
C ASP A 235 15.10 2.14 5.27
N ALA A 236 14.86 3.24 6.00
CA ALA A 236 15.28 3.43 7.39
C ALA A 236 14.18 3.00 8.37
N ALA A 237 14.58 2.41 9.50
CA ALA A 237 13.68 2.06 10.58
C ALA A 237 14.24 2.47 11.95
N THR A 238 13.35 2.71 12.91
CA THR A 238 13.68 2.74 14.35
C THR A 238 13.12 1.49 15.03
N ALA A 239 13.66 1.13 16.20
CA ALA A 239 13.29 -0.09 16.90
C ALA A 239 13.34 0.10 18.43
N ASP A 240 12.19 0.42 19.02
CA ASP A 240 12.04 0.55 20.47
C ASP A 240 11.64 -0.82 21.05
N LEU A 241 12.66 -1.56 21.50
CA LEU A 241 12.52 -2.88 22.08
C LEU A 241 12.17 -2.78 23.57
N THR A 242 11.16 -3.52 24.00
CA THR A 242 10.86 -3.75 25.42
C THR A 242 10.85 -5.25 25.69
N LEU A 243 11.59 -5.69 26.72
CA LEU A 243 11.63 -7.08 27.14
C LEU A 243 11.22 -7.19 28.61
N ASP A 244 10.30 -8.10 28.90
CA ASP A 244 9.85 -8.39 30.25
C ASP A 244 10.91 -9.19 31.03
N PRO A 245 10.96 -9.07 32.36
CA PRO A 245 11.78 -9.94 33.18
C PRO A 245 11.45 -11.43 32.98
N ALA A 246 12.49 -12.25 32.98
CA ALA A 246 12.40 -13.69 32.73
C ALA A 246 13.08 -14.50 33.84
N LYS A 247 12.74 -15.79 33.91
CA LYS A 247 13.47 -16.77 34.71
C LYS A 247 14.02 -17.85 33.78
N THR A 248 15.26 -18.26 34.01
CA THR A 248 15.92 -19.30 33.20
C THR A 248 16.59 -20.34 34.08
N GLN A 249 16.62 -21.58 33.59
CA GLN A 249 17.41 -22.67 34.15
C GLN A 249 18.70 -22.81 33.36
N LEU A 250 19.82 -22.97 34.07
CA LEU A 250 21.14 -23.03 33.47
C LEU A 250 22.04 -24.02 34.22
N LYS A 251 23.11 -24.50 33.57
CA LYS A 251 24.10 -25.37 34.20
C LYS A 251 25.39 -24.61 34.45
N LEU A 252 25.70 -24.34 35.72
CA LEU A 252 26.98 -23.79 36.11
C LEU A 252 28.06 -24.88 36.02
N PHE A 253 29.20 -24.57 35.42
CA PHE A 253 30.34 -25.48 35.22
C PHE A 253 30.00 -26.78 34.48
N GLY A 254 28.91 -26.79 33.70
CA GLY A 254 28.45 -27.94 32.93
C GLY A 254 27.71 -29.03 33.72
N PHE A 255 27.64 -28.95 35.05
CA PHE A 255 26.98 -29.99 35.87
C PHE A 255 26.06 -29.47 36.97
N LEU A 256 26.26 -28.24 37.47
CA LEU A 256 25.53 -27.74 38.64
C LEU A 256 24.25 -27.01 38.21
N PRO A 257 23.04 -27.52 38.51
CA PRO A 257 21.79 -26.87 38.13
C PRO A 257 21.58 -25.59 38.92
N ALA A 258 21.30 -24.51 38.21
CA ALA A 258 20.98 -23.21 38.77
C ALA A 258 19.80 -22.55 38.05
N THR A 259 19.17 -21.59 38.71
CA THR A 259 18.16 -20.70 38.13
C THR A 259 18.68 -19.27 38.22
N ALA A 260 18.46 -18.48 37.17
CA ALA A 260 18.71 -17.05 37.16
C ALA A 260 17.41 -16.28 36.91
N ASP A 261 17.20 -15.24 37.70
CA ASP A 261 16.24 -14.19 37.39
C ASP A 261 16.97 -13.19 36.49
N VAL A 262 16.33 -12.76 35.40
CA VAL A 262 16.92 -11.92 34.35
C VAL A 262 16.00 -10.74 34.11
N ALA A 263 16.56 -9.54 34.03
CA ALA A 263 15.86 -8.32 33.67
C ALA A 263 16.63 -7.60 32.57
N PHE A 264 15.91 -6.79 31.78
CA PHE A 264 16.46 -6.14 30.61
C PHE A 264 16.24 -4.63 30.66
N THR A 265 17.17 -3.88 30.11
CA THR A 265 17.01 -2.46 29.83
C THR A 265 17.54 -2.23 28.44
N ALA A 266 16.64 -1.95 27.51
CA ALA A 266 16.97 -1.64 26.13
C ALA A 266 17.06 -0.14 25.92
N GLU A 267 18.00 0.27 25.08
CA GLU A 267 18.08 1.62 24.52
C GLU A 267 17.31 1.66 23.19
N PRO A 268 16.87 2.85 22.73
CA PRO A 268 16.28 3.02 21.39
C PRO A 268 17.18 2.43 20.32
N GLY A 269 16.61 1.53 19.52
CA GLY A 269 17.30 0.83 18.45
C GLY A 269 17.14 1.52 17.10
N THR A 270 18.00 1.14 16.17
CA THR A 270 17.91 1.52 14.75
C THR A 270 17.63 0.31 13.89
N GLY A 271 17.25 0.52 12.65
CA GLY A 271 17.00 -0.56 11.72
C GLY A 271 16.91 -0.11 10.29
N THR A 272 16.67 -1.08 9.42
CA THR A 272 16.42 -0.90 8.00
C THR A 272 15.30 -1.81 7.56
N TYR A 273 14.43 -1.34 6.67
CA TYR A 273 13.44 -2.16 5.98
C TYR A 273 13.66 -2.05 4.49
N LYS A 274 14.26 -3.07 3.89
CA LYS A 274 14.66 -3.04 2.48
C LYS A 274 14.40 -4.38 1.82
N ASP A 275 13.85 -4.35 0.61
CA ASP A 275 13.56 -5.56 -0.18
C ASP A 275 12.73 -6.61 0.59
N GLY A 276 11.80 -6.14 1.43
CA GLY A 276 10.96 -7.00 2.28
C GLY A 276 11.72 -7.71 3.40
N VAL A 277 12.86 -7.17 3.83
CA VAL A 277 13.64 -7.65 4.98
C VAL A 277 13.74 -6.54 6.02
N LEU A 278 13.26 -6.82 7.23
CA LEU A 278 13.45 -5.96 8.40
C LEU A 278 14.70 -6.40 9.14
N THR A 279 15.62 -5.47 9.40
CA THR A 279 16.76 -5.65 10.30
C THR A 279 16.75 -4.57 11.36
N THR A 280 16.79 -4.95 12.62
CA THR A 280 16.80 -4.02 13.77
C THR A 280 17.97 -4.32 14.67
N THR A 281 18.61 -3.29 15.22
CA THR A 281 19.69 -3.41 16.21
C THR A 281 19.35 -2.57 17.44
N SER A 282 19.33 -3.21 18.60
CA SER A 282 19.10 -2.57 19.89
C SER A 282 20.24 -2.88 20.86
N LYS A 283 20.60 -1.91 21.71
CA LYS A 283 21.55 -2.09 22.80
C LYS A 283 20.79 -2.50 24.05
N VAL A 284 21.14 -3.65 24.64
CA VAL A 284 20.44 -4.20 25.80
C VAL A 284 21.41 -4.49 26.93
N THR A 285 21.21 -3.81 28.07
CA THR A 285 21.86 -4.16 29.33
C THR A 285 21.06 -5.27 30.00
N THR A 286 21.72 -6.37 30.35
CA THR A 286 21.09 -7.50 31.04
C THR A 286 21.48 -7.49 32.51
N SER A 287 20.49 -7.51 33.40
CA SER A 287 20.67 -7.58 34.85
C SER A 287 20.25 -8.95 35.37
N PHE A 288 20.90 -9.39 36.44
CA PHE A 288 20.64 -10.69 37.06
C PHE A 288 20.34 -10.52 38.55
N PRO A 289 19.08 -10.20 38.92
CA PRO A 289 18.72 -9.93 40.31
C PRO A 289 18.99 -11.08 41.26
N ALA A 290 18.93 -12.34 40.79
CA ALA A 290 19.19 -13.50 41.63
C ALA A 290 19.75 -14.68 40.84
N PHE A 291 20.72 -15.38 41.45
CA PHE A 291 21.14 -16.72 41.07
C PHE A 291 20.91 -17.68 42.23
N ASN A 292 20.20 -18.77 41.97
CA ASN A 292 19.95 -19.82 42.97
C ASN A 292 20.42 -21.19 42.47
N VAL A 293 21.04 -21.98 43.34
CA VAL A 293 21.34 -23.39 43.09
C VAL A 293 20.38 -24.27 43.89
N PHE A 294 20.15 -25.48 43.38
CA PHE A 294 19.22 -26.43 43.97
C PHE A 294 17.82 -25.84 44.24
N GLY A 295 17.42 -24.85 43.41
CA GLY A 295 16.11 -24.19 43.44
C GLY A 295 15.89 -23.15 44.53
N ALA A 296 16.79 -23.01 45.51
CA ALA A 296 16.53 -22.12 46.67
C ALA A 296 17.76 -21.48 47.32
N ILE A 297 18.98 -21.94 47.03
CA ILE A 297 20.19 -21.43 47.70
C ILE A 297 20.77 -20.27 46.90
N PRO A 298 20.71 -19.02 47.41
CA PRO A 298 21.24 -17.87 46.70
C PRO A 298 22.77 -17.94 46.66
N ILE A 299 23.34 -17.80 45.47
CA ILE A 299 24.79 -17.84 45.23
C ILE A 299 25.34 -16.53 44.65
N GLY A 300 24.46 -15.61 44.26
CA GLY A 300 24.84 -14.31 43.71
C GLY A 300 23.63 -13.57 43.15
N GLY A 301 23.90 -12.45 42.50
CA GLY A 301 22.88 -11.52 42.02
C GLY A 301 22.91 -10.21 42.82
N GLY A 302 21.76 -9.54 42.90
CA GLY A 302 21.57 -8.25 43.53
C GLY A 302 21.29 -7.13 42.52
N ASP A 303 20.87 -5.98 43.03
CA ASP A 303 20.42 -4.83 42.22
C ASP A 303 21.51 -4.23 41.32
N THR A 304 22.78 -4.52 41.62
CA THR A 304 23.94 -4.06 40.85
C THR A 304 24.53 -5.13 39.93
N CYS A 305 24.01 -6.36 39.97
CA CYS A 305 24.51 -7.46 39.15
C CYS A 305 23.98 -7.34 37.71
N ARG A 306 24.87 -6.99 36.78
CA ARG A 306 24.53 -6.74 35.37
C ARG A 306 25.70 -6.96 34.44
N THR A 307 25.46 -6.90 33.13
CA THR A 307 26.52 -6.84 32.13
C THR A 307 27.33 -5.55 32.26
N SER A 308 28.64 -5.63 32.02
CA SER A 308 29.56 -4.49 32.10
C SER A 308 29.37 -3.48 30.97
N ALA A 309 28.78 -3.93 29.87
CA ALA A 309 28.36 -3.11 28.72
C ALA A 309 27.02 -3.64 28.17
N PRO A 310 26.27 -2.83 27.41
CA PRO A 310 25.11 -3.31 26.67
C PRO A 310 25.52 -4.29 25.56
N SER A 311 24.73 -5.34 25.38
CA SER A 311 24.84 -6.25 24.24
C SER A 311 24.17 -5.64 23.02
N ASP A 312 24.83 -5.67 21.87
CA ASP A 312 24.18 -5.38 20.59
C ASP A 312 23.37 -6.60 20.15
N ILE A 313 22.04 -6.41 20.05
CA ILE A 313 21.11 -7.45 19.59
C ILE A 313 20.62 -7.03 18.20
N THR A 314 21.18 -7.66 17.17
CA THR A 314 20.69 -7.53 15.79
C THR A 314 19.72 -8.66 15.48
N LEU A 315 18.50 -8.31 15.08
CA LEU A 315 17.44 -9.20 14.69
C LEU A 315 17.08 -8.95 13.23
N THR A 316 16.99 -10.02 12.43
CA THR A 316 16.69 -9.95 11.00
C THR A 316 15.56 -10.91 10.64
N SER A 317 14.59 -10.43 9.86
CA SER A 317 13.50 -11.23 9.32
C SER A 317 13.95 -12.04 8.10
N ALA A 318 13.15 -13.04 7.72
CA ALA A 318 13.25 -13.60 6.38
C ALA A 318 12.83 -12.56 5.31
N ALA A 319 13.16 -12.82 4.05
CA ALA A 319 12.65 -12.06 2.91
C ALA A 319 11.14 -12.23 2.77
N GLY A 320 10.46 -11.16 2.36
CA GLY A 320 9.00 -11.12 2.25
C GLY A 320 8.28 -10.82 3.56
N PHE A 321 8.98 -10.24 4.55
CA PHE A 321 8.38 -9.73 5.76
C PHE A 321 7.41 -8.58 5.45
N ASP A 322 6.17 -8.69 5.94
CA ASP A 322 5.16 -7.64 5.86
C ASP A 322 4.99 -7.00 7.25
N PRO A 323 5.37 -5.71 7.43
CA PRO A 323 5.18 -5.00 8.70
C PRO A 323 3.75 -5.00 9.24
N ARG A 324 2.73 -5.17 8.39
CA ARG A 324 1.32 -5.24 8.85
C ARG A 324 0.96 -6.60 9.43
N GLN A 325 1.69 -7.66 9.07
CA GLN A 325 1.42 -9.03 9.50
C GLN A 325 2.38 -9.50 10.60
N GLY A 326 3.55 -8.87 10.72
CA GLY A 326 4.62 -9.34 11.60
C GLY A 326 5.31 -10.59 11.06
N GLY A 327 5.95 -11.36 11.93
CA GLY A 327 6.70 -12.55 11.55
C GLY A 327 7.91 -12.85 12.43
N ASP A 328 8.68 -13.85 12.02
CA ASP A 328 9.85 -14.31 12.77
C ASP A 328 11.10 -13.47 12.44
N LEU A 329 11.82 -13.10 13.51
CA LEU A 329 13.13 -12.50 13.43
C LEU A 329 14.14 -13.39 14.18
N THR A 330 15.33 -13.49 13.61
CA THR A 330 16.43 -14.30 14.16
C THR A 330 17.69 -13.48 14.27
N GLY A 331 18.57 -13.87 15.18
CA GLY A 331 19.85 -13.20 15.35
C GLY A 331 20.76 -13.95 16.32
N ALA A 332 21.88 -13.31 16.63
CA ALA A 332 22.77 -13.73 17.69
C ALA A 332 23.38 -12.51 18.37
N TYR A 333 23.79 -12.66 19.62
CA TYR A 333 24.44 -11.58 20.38
C TYR A 333 25.55 -12.12 21.29
N GLU A 334 26.47 -11.23 21.63
CA GLU A 334 27.45 -11.47 22.69
C GLU A 334 26.91 -10.94 24.01
N LEU A 335 26.83 -11.80 25.02
CA LEU A 335 26.53 -11.37 26.38
C LEU A 335 27.84 -10.92 27.03
N SER A 336 27.96 -9.62 27.32
CA SER A 336 29.19 -9.05 27.91
C SER A 336 29.47 -9.61 29.30
N PRO A 337 30.73 -9.52 29.78
CA PRO A 337 31.10 -9.92 31.15
C PRO A 337 30.21 -9.31 32.22
N LEU A 338 30.05 -10.00 33.34
CA LEU A 338 29.25 -9.50 34.46
C LEU A 338 30.07 -8.59 35.37
N THR A 339 29.36 -7.67 36.03
CA THR A 339 29.86 -6.83 37.11
C THR A 339 28.83 -6.76 38.23
N GLY A 340 29.28 -6.54 39.48
CA GLY A 340 28.38 -6.29 40.62
C GLY A 340 27.61 -7.52 41.15
N CYS A 341 28.00 -8.74 40.81
CA CYS A 341 27.29 -9.98 41.19
C CYS A 341 27.78 -10.62 42.49
N GLY A 342 28.48 -9.85 43.33
CA GLY A 342 29.09 -10.31 44.58
C GLY A 342 30.40 -11.07 44.41
N ALA A 343 30.79 -11.84 45.42
CA ALA A 343 32.08 -12.53 45.48
C ALA A 343 32.31 -13.55 44.33
N LEU A 344 31.23 -14.04 43.72
CA LEU A 344 31.27 -15.00 42.61
C LEU A 344 31.15 -14.35 41.23
N THR A 345 31.27 -13.02 41.09
CA THR A 345 31.09 -12.32 39.80
C THR A 345 31.88 -12.94 38.66
N GLY A 346 33.19 -13.17 38.84
CA GLY A 346 34.02 -13.77 37.80
C GLY A 346 33.60 -15.21 37.45
N LEU A 347 33.20 -15.97 38.46
CA LEU A 347 32.78 -17.35 38.31
C LEU A 347 31.43 -17.46 37.59
N LEU A 348 30.43 -16.67 37.99
CA LEU A 348 29.13 -16.57 37.35
C LEU A 348 29.24 -16.06 35.91
N GLY A 349 30.06 -15.01 35.70
CA GLY A 349 30.31 -14.47 34.37
C GLY A 349 30.87 -15.52 33.41
N SER A 350 31.91 -16.25 33.82
CA SER A 350 32.51 -17.31 32.99
C SER A 350 31.55 -18.44 32.61
N ALA A 351 30.47 -18.63 33.39
CA ALA A 351 29.51 -19.70 33.14
C ALA A 351 28.40 -19.31 32.16
N ILE A 352 28.07 -18.02 32.01
CA ILE A 352 26.89 -17.59 31.22
C ILE A 352 27.19 -16.59 30.12
N THR A 353 28.32 -15.88 30.19
CA THR A 353 28.70 -14.84 29.23
C THR A 353 29.48 -15.43 28.05
N GLY A 354 29.50 -14.71 26.93
CA GLY A 354 30.20 -15.14 25.72
C GLY A 354 29.45 -14.81 24.43
N PRO A 355 30.08 -15.05 23.28
CA PRO A 355 29.56 -14.70 21.97
C PRO A 355 28.52 -15.71 21.45
N ASP A 356 27.89 -15.32 20.34
CA ASP A 356 27.04 -16.16 19.49
C ASP A 356 25.83 -16.81 20.18
N ASN A 357 25.25 -16.16 21.20
CA ASN A 357 24.01 -16.64 21.82
C ASN A 357 22.86 -16.46 20.82
N PRO A 358 22.26 -17.55 20.29
CA PRO A 358 21.19 -17.41 19.32
C PRO A 358 19.93 -16.87 19.98
N ILE A 359 19.23 -15.99 19.26
CA ILE A 359 17.95 -15.42 19.64
C ILE A 359 16.95 -15.61 18.50
N THR A 360 15.73 -15.96 18.85
CA THR A 360 14.62 -16.07 17.89
C THR A 360 13.36 -15.53 18.54
N VAL A 361 12.67 -14.65 17.83
CA VAL A 361 11.45 -13.99 18.28
C VAL A 361 10.42 -13.96 17.16
N THR A 362 9.15 -14.02 17.52
CA THR A 362 8.02 -13.82 16.63
C THR A 362 7.34 -12.52 17.02
N LEU A 363 7.14 -11.64 16.05
CA LEU A 363 6.38 -10.40 16.18
C LEU A 363 4.93 -10.64 15.77
N THR A 364 3.99 -10.25 16.62
CA THR A 364 2.55 -10.27 16.34
C THR A 364 1.99 -8.86 16.48
N PRO A 365 1.29 -8.30 15.48
CA PRO A 365 0.76 -6.94 15.54
C PRO A 365 -0.10 -6.69 16.79
N ARG A 366 0.10 -5.54 17.45
CA ARG A 366 -0.80 -5.01 18.48
C ARG A 366 -1.85 -4.15 17.78
N ASN A 367 -3.12 -4.52 17.93
CA ASN A 367 -4.24 -3.71 17.45
C ASN A 367 -4.41 -2.43 18.26
#